data_AF-A0A2P6VY07-F1
#
_entry.id   AF-A0A2P6VY07-F1
#
_cell.length_a   1.000
_cell.length_b   1.000
_cell.length_c   1.000
_cell.angle_alpha   90.00
_cell.angle_beta   90.00
_cell.angle_gamma   90.00
#
_symmetry.space_group_name_H-M   'P 1'
#
loop_
_entity.id
_entity.type
_entity.pdbx_description
1 polymer ?
#
loop_
_entity_poly.entity_id
_entity_poly.type
_entity_poly.pdbx_seq_one_letter_code
_entity_poly.pdbx_strand_id
1 'polypeptide(L)'
;MAHRTSPGCWGSSIATARRCRSSTLSRCWPREPWCGSGGPDTVASDDRASGRDGSGWLEGWSFDRQMAVAVGLPIVFLLAGAILMNAQTDQIGEAEDRVEEQRRSLTGMIELKRAFLGVVEASHTYVMTGETQNRSRLESQITTFQMQVDEVDQPFDDPERQSTFVEMQENATAYIELVRRAQDDMEAGNETAAQARLTGSQASQARTRTEAALGRLVDRERQILNDQREAIHEQHSDLDQAILWGSLAAALTSAVVGYRTVNTIDRDLERDAGTLEERLADLETVLEDARGRVNAEQETTLAIEDHLAQLQAQARDVHAKVDALGQVATTVESWAEDGRRRVDRTRERLGNVEDGVGEFTEQILDVSEEVDHLERSADTLADTADRIDVLALNASVAASRSGADTGELTEIRDLAEQAKTEAQALEAIADEAHESSETAAVVIERTRKAIEETRTSADDVDDWLEQIVDRLADSQQQTATVREAAADQAQALDAVEDDIEGTRERVTVAADRHERAQQLVDELQAVADSLDAMR
;
A
#
# COMPACT_ATOMS: atom_id res chain seq x y z
N MET A 1 -2.35 37.77 31.74
CA MET A 1 -2.19 37.22 33.10
C MET A 1 -3.32 36.23 33.35
N ALA A 2 -2.98 35.10 33.96
CA ALA A 2 -3.73 33.85 34.02
C ALA A 2 -5.21 33.98 34.45
N HIS A 3 -6.07 33.11 33.91
CA HIS A 3 -6.98 32.27 34.71
C HIS A 3 -7.62 31.15 33.87
N ARG A 4 -7.58 29.93 34.41
CA ARG A 4 -8.43 28.79 34.02
C ARG A 4 -9.90 29.12 34.31
N THR A 5 -10.81 28.63 33.48
CA THR A 5 -12.08 27.97 33.90
C THR A 5 -12.80 27.35 32.70
N SER A 6 -13.27 26.11 32.88
CA SER A 6 -14.25 25.38 32.05
C SER A 6 -15.61 26.11 31.99
N PRO A 7 -16.49 25.82 31.01
CA PRO A 7 -17.58 24.82 31.14
C PRO A 7 -17.87 24.09 29.80
N GLY A 8 -18.60 22.97 29.65
CA GLY A 8 -19.81 22.46 30.29
C GLY A 8 -21.04 22.65 29.36
N CYS A 9 -21.55 21.59 28.71
CA CYS A 9 -22.88 21.45 28.11
C CYS A 9 -23.23 19.94 28.07
N TRP A 10 -24.23 19.43 28.81
CA TRP A 10 -25.67 19.36 28.46
C TRP A 10 -25.88 18.80 27.04
N GLY A 11 -26.58 17.69 26.79
CA GLY A 11 -27.68 17.05 27.51
C GLY A 11 -28.91 17.03 26.60
N SER A 12 -29.60 15.88 26.56
CA SER A 12 -30.93 15.59 25.97
C SER A 12 -31.00 15.10 24.50
N SER A 13 -31.90 14.18 24.11
CA SER A 13 -32.63 13.11 24.80
C SER A 13 -33.45 12.31 23.77
N ILE A 14 -33.90 11.11 24.18
CA ILE A 14 -35.16 10.43 23.81
C ILE A 14 -35.22 9.84 22.38
N ALA A 15 -35.07 8.53 22.19
CA ALA A 15 -35.93 7.39 22.53
C ALA A 15 -36.75 6.92 21.33
N THR A 16 -36.63 5.63 20.97
CA THR A 16 -37.80 4.87 20.52
C THR A 16 -37.57 3.38 20.80
N ALA A 17 -38.45 2.80 21.60
CA ALA A 17 -38.58 1.36 21.78
C ALA A 17 -39.50 0.78 20.71
N ARG A 18 -39.24 -0.45 20.23
CA ARG A 18 -40.28 -1.36 19.75
C ARG A 18 -39.84 -2.83 19.87
N ARG A 19 -40.63 -3.60 20.61
CA ARG A 19 -40.72 -5.07 20.60
C ARG A 19 -41.61 -5.50 19.43
N CYS A 20 -41.27 -6.58 18.71
CA CYS A 20 -42.00 -7.86 18.72
C CYS A 20 -41.59 -8.84 17.58
N ARG A 21 -41.26 -10.07 18.01
CA ARG A 21 -41.62 -11.43 17.52
C ARG A 21 -41.54 -11.84 16.02
N SER A 22 -40.79 -12.95 15.84
CA SER A 22 -40.97 -14.13 14.95
C SER A 22 -41.19 -13.90 13.46
N SER A 23 -40.54 -14.59 12.51
CA SER A 23 -40.01 -15.96 12.45
C SER A 23 -39.07 -16.11 11.24
N THR A 24 -38.33 -17.23 11.22
CA THR A 24 -37.68 -17.88 10.06
C THR A 24 -36.33 -17.36 9.51
N LEU A 25 -35.28 -18.13 9.87
CA LEU A 25 -34.17 -18.63 9.05
C LEU A 25 -33.26 -17.62 8.33
N SER A 26 -32.08 -17.37 8.91
CA SER A 26 -30.79 -17.98 8.52
C SER A 26 -29.59 -17.05 8.76
N ARG A 27 -28.65 -17.58 9.55
CA ARG A 27 -27.20 -17.31 9.68
C ARG A 27 -26.64 -16.01 9.08
N CYS A 28 -26.20 -15.10 9.96
CA CYS A 28 -24.97 -14.32 9.81
C CYS A 28 -24.44 -13.96 11.21
N TRP A 29 -23.22 -14.40 11.53
CA TRP A 29 -22.48 -14.00 12.73
C TRP A 29 -21.87 -12.60 12.54
N PRO A 30 -21.92 -11.70 13.55
CA PRO A 30 -21.23 -10.43 13.49
C PRO A 30 -19.83 -10.49 14.12
N ARG A 31 -18.93 -9.69 13.55
CA ARG A 31 -17.73 -9.15 14.19
C ARG A 31 -18.15 -8.19 15.31
N GLU A 32 -17.50 -8.27 16.48
CA GLU A 32 -16.87 -7.12 17.17
C GLU A 32 -16.14 -7.53 18.48
N PRO A 33 -15.33 -6.65 19.14
CA PRO A 33 -13.96 -6.93 19.54
C PRO A 33 -13.78 -7.20 21.04
N TRP A 34 -12.65 -7.79 21.42
CA TRP A 34 -12.28 -7.99 22.84
C TRP A 34 -10.93 -7.35 23.17
N CYS A 35 -10.99 -6.36 24.06
CA CYS A 35 -9.90 -5.92 24.92
C CYS A 35 -9.53 -7.02 25.91
N GLY A 36 -8.24 -7.11 26.25
CA GLY A 36 -7.69 -8.17 27.09
C GLY A 36 -7.86 -7.99 28.60
N SER A 37 -7.42 -9.01 29.33
CA SER A 37 -6.77 -8.89 30.65
C SER A 37 -6.32 -10.28 31.17
N GLY A 38 -5.06 -10.36 31.62
CA GLY A 38 -4.61 -11.17 32.77
C GLY A 38 -4.41 -12.67 32.57
N GLY A 39 -3.14 -13.13 32.59
CA GLY A 39 -2.75 -14.55 32.78
C GLY A 39 -2.84 -14.99 34.24
N PRO A 40 -2.00 -15.91 34.75
CA PRO A 40 -1.12 -16.89 34.08
C PRO A 40 -1.47 -18.33 34.48
N ASP A 41 -0.91 -19.36 33.82
CA ASP A 41 -0.36 -20.54 34.50
C ASP A 41 0.32 -21.51 33.53
N THR A 42 1.37 -22.09 34.08
CA THR A 42 2.42 -22.97 33.56
C THR A 42 1.96 -24.38 33.16
N VAL A 43 2.78 -25.04 32.31
CA VAL A 43 3.25 -26.46 32.32
C VAL A 43 3.64 -26.80 30.86
N ALA A 44 4.91 -26.79 30.44
CA ALA A 44 6.02 -27.72 30.71
C ALA A 44 5.89 -29.10 30.04
N SER A 45 6.69 -29.31 28.97
CA SER A 45 7.31 -30.57 28.51
C SER A 45 8.21 -30.22 27.30
N ASP A 46 9.51 -29.97 27.43
CA ASP A 46 10.62 -30.89 27.72
C ASP A 46 10.68 -32.10 26.75
N ASP A 47 11.54 -32.04 25.73
CA ASP A 47 12.74 -32.89 25.69
C ASP A 47 13.70 -32.54 24.52
N ARG A 48 14.88 -32.06 24.94
CA ARG A 48 16.25 -32.45 24.55
C ARG A 48 16.72 -32.54 23.09
N ALA A 49 17.73 -31.68 22.88
CA ALA A 49 19.10 -32.01 22.45
C ALA A 49 19.43 -32.03 20.96
N SER A 50 20.04 -30.95 20.50
CA SER A 50 21.48 -31.03 20.21
C SER A 50 22.15 -29.68 20.49
N GLY A 51 22.97 -29.65 21.53
CA GLY A 51 23.93 -28.58 21.73
C GLY A 51 25.05 -28.71 20.73
N ARG A 52 25.44 -27.60 20.14
CA ARG A 52 26.85 -27.26 19.95
C ARG A 52 26.99 -25.77 20.18
N ASP A 53 27.59 -25.48 21.33
CA ASP A 53 28.14 -24.19 21.69
C ASP A 53 29.04 -23.64 20.59
N GLY A 54 28.82 -22.38 20.28
CA GLY A 54 29.63 -21.60 19.37
C GLY A 54 29.11 -20.17 19.29
N SER A 55 28.82 -19.54 20.43
CA SER A 55 28.47 -18.11 20.50
C SER A 55 29.67 -17.28 20.02
N GLY A 56 29.70 -17.02 18.71
CA GLY A 56 30.60 -16.03 18.14
C GLY A 56 30.14 -14.65 18.57
N TRP A 57 31.05 -13.86 19.15
CA TRP A 57 30.82 -12.51 19.70
C TRP A 57 30.23 -11.47 18.71
N LEU A 58 29.89 -11.85 17.47
CA LEU A 58 29.49 -10.99 16.36
C LEU A 58 28.05 -11.24 15.86
N GLU A 59 27.31 -12.22 16.39
CA GLU A 59 25.93 -12.44 15.97
C GLU A 59 25.01 -11.33 16.48
N GLY A 60 24.46 -10.53 15.54
CA GLY A 60 23.59 -9.39 15.79
C GLY A 60 24.15 -8.03 15.32
N TRP A 61 25.37 -8.00 14.76
CA TRP A 61 25.99 -6.76 14.32
C TRP A 61 25.70 -6.49 12.84
N SER A 62 25.37 -5.23 12.50
CA SER A 62 25.21 -4.78 11.11
C SER A 62 26.52 -4.98 10.32
N PHE A 63 26.39 -5.20 9.00
CA PHE A 63 27.50 -5.42 8.08
C PHE A 63 28.66 -4.42 8.27
N ASP A 64 28.35 -3.14 8.45
CA ASP A 64 29.33 -2.07 8.68
C ASP A 64 30.14 -2.27 9.97
N ARG A 65 29.52 -2.78 11.03
CA ARG A 65 30.19 -3.06 12.32
C ARG A 65 31.10 -4.28 12.23
N GLN A 66 30.72 -5.26 11.42
CA GLN A 66 31.55 -6.43 11.17
C GLN A 66 32.82 -6.06 10.38
N MET A 67 32.67 -5.21 9.35
CA MET A 67 33.79 -4.63 8.59
C MET A 67 34.73 -3.78 9.47
N ALA A 68 34.17 -2.92 10.32
CA ALA A 68 34.96 -2.02 11.18
C ALA A 68 35.86 -2.78 12.17
N VAL A 69 35.36 -3.87 12.77
CA VAL A 69 36.14 -4.69 13.71
C VAL A 69 37.17 -5.57 12.99
N ALA A 70 36.87 -6.03 11.77
CA ALA A 70 37.82 -6.79 10.96
C ALA A 70 39.10 -6.00 10.64
N VAL A 71 38.97 -4.70 10.38
CA VAL A 71 40.09 -3.83 10.00
C VAL A 71 40.75 -3.17 11.20
N GLY A 72 39.98 -2.79 12.24
CA GLY A 72 40.51 -2.05 13.38
C GLY A 72 41.40 -2.89 14.32
N LEU A 73 41.08 -4.17 14.51
CA LEU A 73 41.72 -5.03 15.50
C LEU A 73 43.19 -5.37 15.16
N PRO A 74 43.57 -5.68 13.89
CA PRO A 74 44.96 -5.88 13.49
C PRO A 74 45.87 -4.66 13.70
N ILE A 75 45.35 -3.45 13.48
CA ILE A 75 46.11 -2.20 13.58
C ILE A 75 46.54 -1.91 15.02
N VAL A 76 45.67 -2.21 15.99
CA VAL A 76 45.95 -2.01 17.42
C VAL A 76 47.11 -2.91 17.90
N PHE A 77 47.17 -4.16 17.44
CA PHE A 77 48.26 -5.08 17.80
C PHE A 77 49.62 -4.62 17.26
N LEU A 78 49.66 -4.08 16.03
CA LEU A 78 50.90 -3.56 15.44
C LEU A 78 51.45 -2.35 16.20
N LEU A 79 50.58 -1.46 16.68
CA LEU A 79 50.98 -0.28 17.44
C LEU A 79 51.53 -0.63 18.84
N ALA A 80 50.97 -1.64 19.50
CA ALA A 80 51.44 -2.08 20.81
C ALA A 80 52.87 -2.65 20.77
N GLY A 81 53.22 -3.39 19.71
CA GLY A 81 54.57 -3.93 19.53
C GLY A 81 55.64 -2.86 19.33
N ALA A 82 55.32 -1.79 18.60
CA ALA A 82 56.26 -0.69 18.34
C ALA A 82 56.61 0.11 19.62
N ILE A 83 55.65 0.28 20.53
CA ILE A 83 55.84 1.04 21.77
C ILE A 83 56.80 0.34 22.74
N LEU A 84 56.73 -0.99 22.85
CA LEU A 84 57.61 -1.76 23.74
C LEU A 84 59.09 -1.69 23.32
N MET A 85 59.36 -1.66 22.01
CA MET A 85 60.71 -1.69 21.46
C MET A 85 61.51 -0.40 21.73
N ASN A 86 60.82 0.74 21.86
CA ASN A 86 61.48 2.03 22.05
C ASN A 86 61.92 2.29 23.51
N ALA A 87 61.44 1.51 24.50
CA ALA A 87 61.67 1.76 25.91
C ALA A 87 63.00 1.22 26.46
N GLN A 88 63.75 0.41 25.70
CA GLN A 88 64.93 -0.33 26.19
C GLN A 88 66.29 0.15 25.67
N THR A 89 66.35 1.20 24.84
CA THR A 89 67.61 1.68 24.25
C THR A 89 68.52 2.43 25.23
N ASP A 90 67.99 2.96 26.33
CA ASP A 90 68.76 3.79 27.28
C ASP A 90 69.72 2.99 28.19
N GLN A 91 69.53 1.69 28.38
CA GLN A 91 70.34 0.88 29.32
C GLN A 91 71.70 0.44 28.77
N ILE A 92 71.98 0.65 27.49
CA ILE A 92 73.19 0.14 26.82
C ILE A 92 74.40 1.08 27.03
N GLY A 93 74.19 2.38 27.28
CA GLY A 93 75.28 3.36 27.41
C GLY A 93 76.12 3.26 28.70
N GLU A 94 75.51 2.92 29.84
CA GLU A 94 76.19 2.89 31.15
C GLU A 94 77.07 1.65 31.41
N ALA A 95 77.02 0.67 30.52
CA ALA A 95 77.82 -0.55 30.61
C ALA A 95 79.21 -0.40 29.96
N GLU A 96 79.36 0.54 29.02
CA GLU A 96 80.58 0.71 28.23
C GLU A 96 81.68 1.50 28.99
N ASP A 97 81.30 2.54 29.74
CA ASP A 97 82.24 3.40 30.49
C ASP A 97 83.00 2.66 31.63
N ARG A 98 82.33 1.70 32.30
CA ARG A 98 82.92 0.95 33.44
C ARG A 98 84.02 -0.03 33.01
N VAL A 99 83.96 -0.54 31.79
CA VAL A 99 84.96 -1.48 31.25
C VAL A 99 86.26 -0.77 30.89
N GLU A 100 86.21 0.51 30.55
CA GLU A 100 87.38 1.28 30.12
C GLU A 100 88.25 1.74 31.31
N GLU A 101 87.64 2.08 32.44
CA GLU A 101 88.34 2.45 33.68
C GLU A 101 89.17 1.29 34.26
N GLN A 102 88.59 0.08 34.29
CA GLN A 102 89.26 -1.12 34.81
C GLN A 102 90.51 -1.51 33.98
N ARG A 103 90.52 -1.26 32.66
CA ARG A 103 91.68 -1.53 31.79
C ARG A 103 92.90 -0.68 32.13
N ARG A 104 92.70 0.59 32.56
CA ARG A 104 93.82 1.46 32.95
C ARG A 104 94.51 0.97 34.21
N SER A 105 93.75 0.53 35.21
CA SER A 105 94.28 0.01 36.48
C SER A 105 95.19 -1.21 36.29
N LEU A 106 94.77 -2.18 35.47
CA LEU A 106 95.57 -3.36 35.12
C LEU A 106 96.93 -3.00 34.50
N THR A 107 96.97 -1.95 33.67
CA THR A 107 98.21 -1.52 32.99
C THR A 107 99.21 -0.93 33.99
N GLY A 108 98.76 -0.11 34.95
CA GLY A 108 99.62 0.48 35.99
C GLY A 108 100.29 -0.58 36.89
N MET A 109 99.54 -1.62 37.30
CA MET A 109 100.09 -2.71 38.13
C MET A 109 101.22 -3.49 37.43
N ILE A 110 101.13 -3.64 36.11
CA ILE A 110 102.15 -4.34 35.31
C ILE A 110 103.45 -3.53 35.23
N GLU A 111 103.36 -2.20 35.04
CA GLU A 111 104.54 -1.32 34.99
C GLU A 111 105.25 -1.24 36.34
N LEU A 112 104.50 -1.15 37.43
CA LEU A 112 105.04 -1.18 38.80
C LEU A 112 105.85 -2.46 39.06
N LYS A 113 105.32 -3.62 38.66
CA LYS A 113 106.03 -4.90 38.80
C LYS A 113 107.34 -4.91 38.01
N ARG A 114 107.33 -4.33 36.81
CA ARG A 114 108.52 -4.24 35.95
C ARG A 114 109.59 -3.35 36.57
N ALA A 115 109.21 -2.21 37.16
CA ALA A 115 110.15 -1.29 37.80
C ALA A 115 110.87 -1.93 38.99
N PHE A 116 110.18 -2.72 39.83
CA PHE A 116 110.81 -3.43 40.95
C PHE A 116 111.86 -4.45 40.48
N LEU A 117 111.54 -5.24 39.45
CA LEU A 117 112.47 -6.20 38.88
C LEU A 117 113.73 -5.49 38.33
N GLY A 118 113.58 -4.28 37.79
CA GLY A 118 114.70 -3.43 37.39
C GLY A 118 115.63 -3.05 38.55
N VAL A 119 115.09 -2.75 39.73
CA VAL A 119 115.88 -2.48 40.96
C VAL A 119 116.66 -3.72 41.40
N VAL A 120 116.00 -4.88 41.40
CA VAL A 120 116.60 -6.16 41.79
C VAL A 120 117.76 -6.53 40.85
N GLU A 121 117.60 -6.34 39.55
CA GLU A 121 118.65 -6.63 38.57
C GLU A 121 119.84 -5.67 38.76
N ALA A 122 119.57 -4.37 38.82
CA ALA A 122 120.62 -3.36 38.95
C ALA A 122 121.41 -3.49 40.27
N SER A 123 120.76 -3.91 41.36
CA SER A 123 121.41 -4.08 42.66
C SER A 123 122.44 -5.21 42.63
N HIS A 124 122.07 -6.35 42.05
CA HIS A 124 122.96 -7.48 41.85
C HIS A 124 124.14 -7.11 40.92
N THR A 125 123.87 -6.44 39.79
CA THR A 125 124.92 -6.04 38.85
C THR A 125 125.93 -5.11 39.50
N TYR A 126 125.49 -4.11 40.28
CA TYR A 126 126.40 -3.19 40.94
C TYR A 126 127.29 -3.88 41.98
N VAL A 127 126.72 -4.72 42.84
CA VAL A 127 127.49 -5.43 43.89
C VAL A 127 128.45 -6.49 43.31
N MET A 128 128.18 -7.03 42.12
CA MET A 128 129.10 -7.96 41.45
C MET A 128 130.27 -7.25 40.73
N THR A 129 130.05 -6.04 40.21
CA THR A 129 131.00 -5.37 39.32
C THR A 129 131.78 -4.24 39.99
N GLY A 130 131.21 -3.56 40.98
CA GLY A 130 131.82 -2.41 41.65
C GLY A 130 131.94 -1.14 40.78
N GLU A 131 131.45 -1.15 39.55
CA GLU A 131 131.61 -0.04 38.61
C GLU A 131 130.69 1.16 38.94
N THR A 132 131.23 2.39 38.85
CA THR A 132 130.48 3.62 39.12
C THR A 132 129.26 3.81 38.19
N GLN A 133 129.34 3.32 36.95
CA GLN A 133 128.20 3.36 36.02
C GLN A 133 127.01 2.55 36.53
N ASN A 134 127.27 1.38 37.14
CA ASN A 134 126.23 0.51 37.66
C ASN A 134 125.60 1.06 38.95
N ARG A 135 126.34 1.89 39.71
CA ARG A 135 125.77 2.67 40.83
C ARG A 135 124.69 3.63 40.35
N SER A 136 125.00 4.46 39.34
CA SER A 136 124.04 5.43 38.81
C SER A 136 122.82 4.75 38.20
N ARG A 137 123.02 3.61 37.53
CA ARG A 137 121.91 2.80 37.01
C ARG A 137 121.01 2.26 38.12
N LEU A 138 121.59 1.78 39.22
CA LEU A 138 120.83 1.33 40.39
C LEU A 138 120.03 2.47 41.03
N GLU A 139 120.67 3.62 41.27
CA GLU A 139 119.99 4.81 41.80
C GLU A 139 118.82 5.22 40.90
N SER A 140 119.01 5.23 39.58
CA SER A 140 117.94 5.51 38.62
C SER A 140 116.79 4.50 38.67
N GLN A 141 117.08 3.20 38.79
CA GLN A 141 116.02 2.18 38.89
C GLN A 141 115.23 2.29 40.21
N ILE A 142 115.90 2.62 41.32
CA ILE A 142 115.24 2.89 42.60
C ILE A 142 114.28 4.09 42.46
N THR A 143 114.71 5.17 41.80
CA THR A 143 113.85 6.34 41.53
C THR A 143 112.66 5.99 40.63
N THR A 144 112.86 5.21 39.56
CA THR A 144 111.76 4.79 38.67
C THR A 144 110.74 3.94 39.41
N PHE A 145 111.18 3.01 40.26
CA PHE A 145 110.27 2.21 41.08
C PHE A 145 109.46 3.08 42.04
N GLN A 146 110.09 4.05 42.71
CA GLN A 146 109.39 4.97 43.60
C GLN A 146 108.33 5.80 42.86
N MET A 147 108.65 6.32 41.66
CA MET A 147 107.69 7.06 40.85
C MET A 147 106.48 6.21 40.45
N GLN A 148 106.70 4.94 40.10
CA GLN A 148 105.62 4.01 39.77
C GLN A 148 104.79 3.62 41.01
N VAL A 149 105.41 3.57 42.19
CA VAL A 149 104.66 3.42 43.45
C VAL A 149 103.75 4.63 43.64
N ASP A 150 104.27 5.86 43.51
CA ASP A 150 103.50 7.10 43.71
C ASP A 150 102.35 7.27 42.69
N GLU A 151 102.54 6.83 41.44
CA GLU A 151 101.50 6.87 40.39
C GLU A 151 100.32 5.94 40.71
N VAL A 152 100.61 4.85 41.42
CA VAL A 152 99.65 3.80 41.79
C VAL A 152 99.19 3.96 43.25
N ASP A 153 99.77 4.89 44.03
CA ASP A 153 99.47 5.18 45.45
C ASP A 153 98.18 6.00 45.60
N GLN A 154 97.08 5.45 45.07
CA GLN A 154 95.72 5.92 45.33
C GLN A 154 94.96 4.88 46.15
N PRO A 155 94.05 5.29 47.05
CA PRO A 155 93.25 4.36 47.82
C PRO A 155 92.41 3.51 46.87
N PHE A 156 92.62 2.20 46.94
CA PHE A 156 91.90 1.23 46.15
C PHE A 156 90.55 0.88 46.80
N ASP A 157 89.46 0.93 46.02
CA ASP A 157 88.12 0.53 46.51
C ASP A 157 88.01 -0.95 46.93
N ASP A 158 88.81 -1.84 46.32
CA ASP A 158 88.90 -3.24 46.71
C ASP A 158 89.79 -3.40 47.97
N PRO A 159 89.22 -3.83 49.13
CA PRO A 159 89.97 -4.00 50.38
C PRO A 159 91.15 -4.99 50.27
N GLU A 160 91.02 -6.02 49.44
CA GLU A 160 92.06 -7.03 49.22
C GLU A 160 93.23 -6.44 48.42
N ARG A 161 92.92 -5.58 47.43
CA ARG A 161 93.89 -4.84 46.63
C ARG A 161 94.68 -3.84 47.48
N GLN A 162 94.00 -3.08 48.33
CA GLN A 162 94.65 -2.12 49.23
C GLN A 162 95.63 -2.82 50.18
N SER A 163 95.21 -3.92 50.80
CA SER A 163 96.04 -4.69 51.72
C SER A 163 97.30 -5.23 51.04
N THR A 164 97.16 -5.79 49.84
CA THR A 164 98.29 -6.38 49.08
C THR A 164 99.28 -5.30 48.60
N PHE A 165 98.81 -4.10 48.26
CA PHE A 165 99.67 -2.98 47.87
C PHE A 165 100.53 -2.47 49.04
N VAL A 166 99.94 -2.36 50.23
CA VAL A 166 100.68 -1.99 51.44
C VAL A 166 101.75 -3.03 51.77
N GLU A 167 101.41 -4.33 51.71
CA GLU A 167 102.38 -5.43 51.91
C GLU A 167 103.54 -5.35 50.91
N MET A 168 103.25 -5.03 49.65
CA MET A 168 104.26 -4.85 48.60
C MET A 168 105.21 -3.70 48.96
N GLN A 169 104.67 -2.55 49.36
CA GLN A 169 105.43 -1.33 49.67
C GLN A 169 106.37 -1.52 50.87
N GLU A 170 105.89 -2.19 51.93
CA GLU A 170 106.69 -2.53 53.11
C GLU A 170 107.88 -3.45 52.76
N ASN A 171 107.63 -4.54 52.04
CA ASN A 171 108.68 -5.48 51.65
C ASN A 171 109.67 -4.87 50.64
N ALA A 172 109.18 -4.04 49.71
CA ALA A 172 110.02 -3.37 48.73
C ALA A 172 110.97 -2.38 49.39
N THR A 173 110.46 -1.62 50.37
CA THR A 173 111.26 -0.68 51.16
C THR A 173 112.34 -1.40 51.96
N ALA A 174 111.99 -2.52 52.60
CA ALA A 174 112.96 -3.36 53.32
C ALA A 174 114.06 -3.90 52.38
N TYR A 175 113.71 -4.31 51.15
CA TYR A 175 114.69 -4.75 50.16
C TYR A 175 115.61 -3.60 49.71
N ILE A 176 115.04 -2.43 49.38
CA ILE A 176 115.83 -1.26 48.96
C ILE A 176 116.78 -0.79 50.06
N GLU A 177 116.38 -0.87 51.32
CA GLU A 177 117.26 -0.52 52.45
C GLU A 177 118.45 -1.49 52.56
N LEU A 178 118.22 -2.78 52.36
CA LEU A 178 119.30 -3.77 52.30
C LEU A 178 120.22 -3.54 51.10
N VAL A 179 119.66 -3.14 49.95
CA VAL A 179 120.42 -2.75 48.76
C VAL A 179 121.30 -1.54 49.07
N ARG A 180 120.76 -0.47 49.68
CA ARG A 180 121.53 0.72 50.04
C ARG A 180 122.69 0.40 51.00
N ARG A 181 122.43 -0.42 52.02
CA ARG A 181 123.50 -0.88 52.93
C ARG A 181 124.56 -1.72 52.23
N ALA A 182 124.18 -2.51 51.21
CA ALA A 182 125.14 -3.22 50.38
C ALA A 182 125.95 -2.26 49.48
N GLN A 183 125.36 -1.15 49.02
CA GLN A 183 126.09 -0.10 48.32
C GLN A 183 127.13 0.56 49.24
N ASP A 184 126.76 0.88 50.49
CA ASP A 184 127.67 1.45 51.48
C ASP A 184 128.86 0.52 51.77
N ASP A 185 128.60 -0.80 51.87
CA ASP A 185 129.65 -1.81 52.05
C ASP A 185 130.59 -1.89 50.83
N MET A 186 130.06 -1.82 49.61
CA MET A 186 130.88 -1.75 48.38
C MET A 186 131.76 -0.49 48.37
N GLU A 187 131.23 0.65 48.78
CA GLU A 187 131.95 1.93 48.83
C GLU A 187 133.05 1.93 49.91
N ALA A 188 132.86 1.20 51.00
CA ALA A 188 133.87 0.99 52.03
C ALA A 188 134.95 -0.03 51.64
N GLY A 189 134.86 -0.64 50.44
CA GLY A 189 135.79 -1.68 49.95
C GLY A 189 135.54 -3.09 50.52
N ASN A 190 134.39 -3.31 51.17
CA ASN A 190 134.01 -4.59 51.79
C ASN A 190 133.12 -5.41 50.85
N GLU A 191 133.64 -5.81 49.68
CA GLU A 191 132.87 -6.50 48.63
C GLU A 191 132.16 -7.78 49.11
N THR A 192 132.84 -8.59 49.93
CA THR A 192 132.28 -9.84 50.48
C THR A 192 131.08 -9.57 51.39
N ALA A 193 131.09 -8.46 52.13
CA ALA A 193 129.98 -8.07 53.01
C ALA A 193 128.77 -7.59 52.21
N ALA A 194 129.01 -6.80 51.15
CA ALA A 194 127.97 -6.36 50.23
C ALA A 194 127.29 -7.54 49.51
N GLN A 195 128.08 -8.48 48.98
CA GLN A 195 127.56 -9.69 48.35
C GLN A 195 126.77 -10.56 49.35
N ALA A 196 127.27 -10.73 50.57
CA ALA A 196 126.58 -11.49 51.61
C ALA A 196 125.24 -10.84 52.03
N ARG A 197 125.11 -9.51 52.00
CA ARG A 197 123.84 -8.83 52.30
C ARG A 197 122.80 -9.05 51.22
N LEU A 198 123.17 -8.93 49.94
CA LEU A 198 122.22 -9.15 48.84
C LEU A 198 121.84 -10.63 48.64
N THR A 199 122.78 -11.54 48.88
CA THR A 199 122.54 -12.99 48.79
C THR A 199 122.02 -13.60 50.09
N GLY A 200 121.98 -12.80 51.17
CA GLY A 200 121.49 -13.20 52.47
C GLY A 200 119.98 -13.50 52.46
N SER A 201 119.56 -14.30 53.45
CA SER A 201 118.16 -14.74 53.56
C SER A 201 117.16 -13.59 53.68
N GLN A 202 117.54 -12.46 54.30
CA GLN A 202 116.67 -11.29 54.46
C GLN A 202 116.38 -10.59 53.13
N ALA A 203 117.41 -10.35 52.30
CA ALA A 203 117.24 -9.70 51.00
C ALA A 203 116.43 -10.58 50.03
N SER A 204 116.71 -11.89 50.01
CA SER A 204 115.94 -12.85 49.20
C SER A 204 114.47 -12.96 49.63
N GLN A 205 114.19 -12.95 50.94
CA GLN A 205 112.81 -12.95 51.44
C GLN A 205 112.07 -11.66 51.10
N ALA A 206 112.69 -10.50 51.32
CA ALA A 206 112.08 -9.20 51.00
C ALA A 206 111.76 -9.12 49.50
N ARG A 207 112.72 -9.50 48.64
CA ARG A 207 112.52 -9.59 47.18
C ARG A 207 111.35 -10.50 46.81
N THR A 208 111.35 -11.74 47.30
CA THR A 208 110.35 -12.74 46.91
C THR A 208 108.94 -12.33 47.36
N ARG A 209 108.82 -11.71 48.55
CA ARG A 209 107.54 -11.20 49.05
C ARG A 209 107.03 -10.03 48.22
N THR A 210 107.90 -9.10 47.82
CA THR A 210 107.51 -8.01 46.91
C THR A 210 107.08 -8.54 45.55
N GLU A 211 107.83 -9.46 44.93
CA GLU A 211 107.46 -10.07 43.65
C GLU A 211 106.10 -10.82 43.73
N ALA A 212 105.85 -11.53 44.83
CA ALA A 212 104.60 -12.25 45.07
C ALA A 212 103.41 -11.30 45.26
N ALA A 213 103.57 -10.23 46.04
CA ALA A 213 102.54 -9.21 46.24
C ALA A 213 102.19 -8.50 44.92
N LEU A 214 103.19 -8.13 44.12
CA LEU A 214 102.99 -7.58 42.78
C LEU A 214 102.28 -8.56 41.83
N GLY A 215 102.55 -9.86 41.94
CA GLY A 215 101.82 -10.89 41.19
C GLY A 215 100.33 -10.92 41.53
N ARG A 216 99.99 -10.95 42.82
CA ARG A 216 98.60 -10.97 43.29
C ARG A 216 97.80 -9.76 42.82
N LEU A 217 98.41 -8.57 42.83
CA LEU A 217 97.76 -7.33 42.36
C LEU A 217 97.38 -7.41 40.87
N VAL A 218 98.28 -7.92 40.02
CA VAL A 218 98.02 -8.06 38.58
C VAL A 218 96.94 -9.12 38.29
N ASP A 219 96.94 -10.23 39.02
CA ASP A 219 95.95 -11.29 38.82
C ASP A 219 94.55 -10.85 39.28
N ARG A 220 94.46 -10.07 40.36
CA ARG A 220 93.19 -9.52 40.83
C ARG A 220 92.53 -8.59 39.81
N GLU A 221 93.32 -7.74 39.16
CA GLU A 221 92.85 -6.84 38.10
C GLU A 221 92.30 -7.60 36.88
N ARG A 222 92.88 -8.76 36.54
CA ARG A 222 92.38 -9.61 35.46
C ARG A 222 91.02 -10.26 35.78
N GLN A 223 90.80 -10.60 37.04
CA GLN A 223 89.56 -11.26 37.46
C GLN A 223 88.36 -10.31 37.38
N ILE A 224 88.51 -9.08 37.90
CA ILE A 224 87.44 -8.07 37.89
C ILE A 224 86.96 -7.77 36.47
N LEU A 225 87.88 -7.73 35.50
CA LEU A 225 87.57 -7.44 34.10
C LEU A 225 86.81 -8.58 33.39
N ASN A 226 86.98 -9.82 33.82
CA ASN A 226 86.26 -10.96 33.26
C ASN A 226 84.82 -11.05 33.80
N ASP A 227 84.63 -10.81 35.09
CA ASP A 227 83.31 -10.90 35.74
C ASP A 227 82.32 -9.87 35.16
N GLN A 228 82.79 -8.69 34.74
CA GLN A 228 81.95 -7.66 34.11
C GLN A 228 81.49 -8.01 32.69
N ARG A 229 82.18 -8.91 31.99
CA ARG A 229 81.87 -9.27 30.59
C ARG A 229 80.72 -10.28 30.49
N GLU A 230 80.46 -11.04 31.54
CA GLU A 230 79.45 -12.11 31.56
C GLU A 230 78.04 -11.57 31.88
N ALA A 231 77.92 -10.44 32.58
CA ALA A 231 76.64 -9.84 32.96
C ALA A 231 75.83 -9.18 31.82
N ILE A 232 76.41 -8.96 30.63
CA ILE A 232 75.76 -8.27 29.50
C ILE A 232 74.94 -9.23 28.61
N HIS A 233 75.08 -10.56 28.76
CA HIS A 233 74.50 -11.52 27.81
C HIS A 233 73.15 -12.17 28.23
N GLU A 234 72.60 -11.91 29.42
CA GLU A 234 71.43 -12.65 29.93
C GLU A 234 70.04 -11.98 29.69
N GLN A 235 69.96 -10.79 29.07
CA GLN A 235 68.71 -10.00 29.00
C GLN A 235 68.03 -9.92 27.60
N HIS A 236 68.38 -10.78 26.63
CA HIS A 236 67.99 -10.61 25.21
C HIS A 236 67.02 -11.66 24.58
N SER A 237 66.38 -12.58 25.31
CA SER A 237 65.61 -13.70 24.71
C SER A 237 64.07 -13.57 24.61
N ASP A 238 63.40 -12.70 25.38
CA ASP A 238 61.92 -12.67 25.44
C ASP A 238 61.25 -11.80 24.36
N LEU A 239 62.01 -10.94 23.68
CA LEU A 239 61.46 -9.92 22.78
C LEU A 239 61.03 -10.47 21.41
N ASP A 240 61.75 -11.45 20.87
CA ASP A 240 61.49 -11.97 19.52
C ASP A 240 60.22 -12.84 19.44
N GLN A 241 59.78 -13.44 20.54
CA GLN A 241 58.59 -14.31 20.55
C GLN A 241 57.26 -13.53 20.52
N ALA A 242 57.23 -12.30 21.04
CA ALA A 242 56.01 -11.49 21.09
C ALA A 242 55.54 -11.03 19.69
N ILE A 243 56.47 -10.70 18.80
CA ILE A 243 56.17 -10.20 17.45
C ILE A 243 55.60 -11.30 16.55
N LEU A 244 56.14 -12.53 16.66
CA LEU A 244 55.74 -13.65 15.81
C LEU A 244 54.28 -14.07 16.08
N TRP A 245 53.89 -14.18 17.36
CA TRP A 245 52.53 -14.58 17.74
C TRP A 245 51.49 -13.49 17.48
N GLY A 246 51.85 -12.20 17.63
CA GLY A 246 50.94 -11.09 17.32
C GLY A 246 50.54 -11.04 15.84
N SER A 247 51.50 -11.29 14.93
CA SER A 247 51.24 -11.24 13.48
C SER A 247 50.36 -12.41 12.98
N LEU A 248 50.55 -13.62 13.52
CA LEU A 248 49.76 -14.80 13.14
C LEU A 248 48.27 -14.68 13.52
N ALA A 249 47.98 -14.12 14.70
CA ALA A 249 46.60 -13.92 15.16
C ALA A 249 45.83 -12.91 14.28
N ALA A 250 46.51 -11.87 13.77
CA ALA A 250 45.93 -10.88 12.88
C ALA A 250 45.55 -11.45 11.50
N ALA A 251 46.37 -12.36 10.95
CA ALA A 251 46.08 -12.99 9.65
C ALA A 251 44.87 -13.95 9.74
N LEU A 252 44.80 -14.76 10.80
CA LEU A 252 43.70 -15.71 11.01
C LEU A 252 42.34 -15.03 11.19
N THR A 253 42.30 -13.94 11.97
CA THR A 253 41.06 -13.18 12.18
C THR A 253 40.56 -12.55 10.87
N SER A 254 41.46 -12.02 10.04
CA SER A 254 41.11 -11.46 8.73
C SER A 254 40.53 -12.50 7.77
N ALA A 255 41.10 -13.71 7.72
CA ALA A 255 40.61 -14.80 6.86
C ALA A 255 39.22 -15.32 7.28
N VAL A 256 38.98 -15.46 8.59
CA VAL A 256 37.69 -15.92 9.12
C VAL A 256 36.57 -14.91 8.85
N VAL A 257 36.85 -13.62 9.00
CA VAL A 257 35.87 -12.59 8.66
C VAL A 257 35.61 -12.56 7.15
N GLY A 258 36.66 -12.59 6.32
CA GLY A 258 36.51 -12.63 4.86
C GLY A 258 35.67 -13.82 4.38
N TYR A 259 35.93 -15.02 4.90
CA TYR A 259 35.15 -16.23 4.58
C TYR A 259 33.68 -16.10 5.01
N ARG A 260 33.42 -15.53 6.19
CA ARG A 260 32.03 -15.31 6.65
C ARG A 260 31.31 -14.29 5.79
N THR A 261 31.95 -13.19 5.42
CA THR A 261 31.34 -12.14 4.59
C THR A 261 30.90 -12.68 3.23
N VAL A 262 31.76 -13.44 2.53
CA VAL A 262 31.41 -14.03 1.23
C VAL A 262 30.25 -15.01 1.36
N ASN A 263 30.31 -15.93 2.33
CA ASN A 263 29.29 -16.96 2.51
C ASN A 263 27.94 -16.42 3.03
N THR A 264 27.90 -15.23 3.63
CA THR A 264 26.64 -14.55 3.95
C THR A 264 26.03 -13.91 2.69
N ILE A 265 26.84 -13.28 1.84
CA ILE A 265 26.37 -12.62 0.61
C ILE A 265 25.72 -13.63 -0.35
N ASP A 266 26.34 -14.79 -0.57
CA ASP A 266 25.78 -15.82 -1.48
C ASP A 266 24.41 -16.32 -1.03
N ARG A 267 24.20 -16.48 0.28
CA ARG A 267 22.93 -16.98 0.84
C ARG A 267 21.80 -15.96 0.79
N ASP A 268 22.13 -14.68 0.90
CA ASP A 268 21.14 -13.60 0.79
C ASP A 268 20.73 -13.41 -0.68
N LEU A 269 21.68 -13.50 -1.62
CA LEU A 269 21.41 -13.52 -3.07
C LEU A 269 20.50 -14.69 -3.49
N GLU A 270 20.72 -15.91 -2.98
CA GLU A 270 19.85 -17.07 -3.28
C GLU A 270 18.41 -16.89 -2.77
N ARG A 271 18.23 -16.26 -1.60
CA ARG A 271 16.89 -15.96 -1.07
C ARG A 271 16.19 -14.88 -1.87
N ASP A 272 16.90 -13.82 -2.23
CA ASP A 272 16.33 -12.68 -2.96
C ASP A 272 15.96 -13.08 -4.40
N ALA A 273 16.76 -13.93 -5.07
CA ALA A 273 16.45 -14.45 -6.40
C ALA A 273 15.20 -15.36 -6.41
N GLY A 274 15.11 -16.33 -5.50
CA GLY A 274 13.95 -17.22 -5.43
C GLY A 274 12.64 -16.50 -5.07
N THR A 275 12.71 -15.47 -4.21
CA THR A 275 11.54 -14.63 -3.90
C THR A 275 11.17 -13.67 -5.02
N LEU A 276 12.10 -13.30 -5.89
CA LEU A 276 11.84 -12.51 -7.10
C LEU A 276 11.09 -13.34 -8.15
N GLU A 277 11.49 -14.58 -8.40
CA GLU A 277 10.82 -15.49 -9.33
C GLU A 277 9.37 -15.79 -8.92
N GLU A 278 9.13 -16.09 -7.64
CA GLU A 278 7.77 -16.32 -7.11
C GLU A 278 6.89 -15.07 -7.30
N ARG A 279 7.43 -13.88 -7.02
CA ARG A 279 6.71 -12.62 -7.22
C ARG A 279 6.45 -12.30 -8.69
N LEU A 280 7.32 -12.71 -9.60
CA LEU A 280 7.12 -12.53 -11.04
C LEU A 280 6.00 -13.42 -11.57
N ALA A 281 5.96 -14.69 -11.16
CA ALA A 281 4.87 -15.60 -11.51
C ALA A 281 3.50 -15.13 -11.00
N ASP A 282 3.47 -14.61 -9.77
CA ASP A 282 2.26 -13.97 -9.21
C ASP A 282 1.85 -12.73 -10.02
N LEU A 283 2.83 -11.89 -10.40
CA LEU A 283 2.57 -10.66 -11.16
C LEU A 283 2.08 -10.96 -12.58
N GLU A 284 2.64 -11.96 -13.27
CA GLU A 284 2.14 -12.45 -14.57
C GLU A 284 0.68 -12.89 -14.48
N THR A 285 0.32 -13.67 -13.45
CA THR A 285 -1.06 -14.13 -13.23
C THR A 285 -2.01 -12.96 -12.99
N VAL A 286 -1.61 -11.97 -12.18
CA VAL A 286 -2.38 -10.75 -11.94
C VAL A 286 -2.55 -9.93 -13.22
N LEU A 287 -1.53 -9.88 -14.07
CA LEU A 287 -1.61 -9.20 -15.36
C LEU A 287 -2.55 -9.91 -16.32
N GLU A 288 -2.53 -11.23 -16.38
CA GLU A 288 -3.46 -11.99 -17.23
C GLU A 288 -4.92 -11.81 -16.79
N ASP A 289 -5.19 -11.83 -15.47
CA ASP A 289 -6.51 -11.49 -14.93
C ASP A 289 -6.92 -10.04 -15.28
N ALA A 290 -6.01 -9.09 -15.09
CA ALA A 290 -6.25 -7.69 -15.44
C ALA A 290 -6.57 -7.52 -16.94
N ARG A 291 -5.90 -8.24 -17.83
CA ARG A 291 -6.18 -8.26 -19.27
C ARG A 291 -7.56 -8.83 -19.57
N GLY A 292 -7.91 -9.95 -18.93
CA GLY A 292 -9.23 -10.57 -19.05
C GLY A 292 -10.34 -9.60 -18.63
N ARG A 293 -10.12 -8.86 -17.53
CA ARG A 293 -11.04 -7.84 -17.04
C ARG A 293 -11.18 -6.65 -17.99
N VAL A 294 -10.07 -6.13 -18.53
CA VAL A 294 -10.10 -5.04 -19.52
C VAL A 294 -10.89 -5.44 -20.76
N ASN A 295 -10.66 -6.65 -21.30
CA ASN A 295 -11.38 -7.16 -22.46
C ASN A 295 -12.88 -7.35 -22.17
N ALA A 296 -13.23 -7.90 -21.01
CA ALA A 296 -14.61 -8.07 -20.60
C ALA A 296 -15.32 -6.72 -20.42
N GLU A 297 -14.65 -5.74 -19.77
CA GLU A 297 -15.19 -4.39 -19.59
C GLU A 297 -15.40 -3.70 -20.94
N GLN A 298 -14.49 -3.89 -21.90
CA GLN A 298 -14.64 -3.41 -23.27
C GLN A 298 -15.85 -4.03 -24.00
N GLU A 299 -16.03 -5.35 -23.93
CA GLU A 299 -17.17 -6.04 -24.54
C GLU A 299 -18.50 -5.57 -23.92
N THR A 300 -18.54 -5.42 -22.60
CA THR A 300 -19.72 -4.88 -21.92
C THR A 300 -20.00 -3.43 -22.32
N THR A 301 -18.97 -2.60 -22.50
CA THR A 301 -19.13 -1.22 -22.95
C THR A 301 -19.78 -1.16 -24.33
N LEU A 302 -19.31 -1.98 -25.29
CA LEU A 302 -19.89 -2.07 -26.63
C LEU A 302 -21.35 -2.56 -26.60
N ALA A 303 -21.66 -3.53 -25.74
CA ALA A 303 -23.03 -4.03 -25.58
C ALA A 303 -23.96 -2.94 -25.01
N ILE A 304 -23.48 -2.16 -24.04
CA ILE A 304 -24.24 -1.04 -23.48
C ILE A 304 -24.43 0.06 -24.55
N GLU A 305 -23.43 0.35 -25.38
CA GLU A 305 -23.55 1.29 -26.51
C GLU A 305 -24.68 0.89 -27.50
N ASP A 306 -24.75 -0.40 -27.88
CA ASP A 306 -25.83 -0.90 -28.75
C ASP A 306 -27.21 -0.78 -28.09
N HIS A 307 -27.31 -1.17 -26.82
CA HIS A 307 -28.54 -1.01 -26.04
C HIS A 307 -28.95 0.46 -25.88
N LEU A 308 -27.99 1.37 -25.68
CA LEU A 308 -28.24 2.81 -25.60
C LEU A 308 -28.82 3.33 -26.91
N ALA A 309 -28.22 2.97 -28.05
CA ALA A 309 -28.72 3.34 -29.37
C ALA A 309 -30.16 2.82 -29.59
N GLN A 310 -30.45 1.58 -29.17
CA GLN A 310 -31.79 1.00 -29.24
C GLN A 310 -32.79 1.77 -28.36
N LEU A 311 -32.41 2.11 -27.11
CA LEU A 311 -33.26 2.87 -26.18
C LEU A 311 -33.52 4.29 -26.70
N GLN A 312 -32.52 4.95 -27.28
CA GLN A 312 -32.71 6.27 -27.92
C GLN A 312 -33.68 6.19 -29.11
N ALA A 313 -33.59 5.14 -29.93
CA ALA A 313 -34.55 4.92 -31.02
C ALA A 313 -35.97 4.68 -30.49
N GLN A 314 -36.11 3.91 -29.41
CA GLN A 314 -37.39 3.69 -28.73
C GLN A 314 -37.98 4.98 -28.15
N ALA A 315 -37.16 5.83 -27.51
CA ALA A 315 -37.61 7.12 -27.00
C ALA A 315 -38.15 8.03 -28.12
N ARG A 316 -37.46 8.10 -29.26
CA ARG A 316 -37.93 8.84 -30.45
C ARG A 316 -39.25 8.27 -31.01
N ASP A 317 -39.38 6.94 -31.05
CA ASP A 317 -40.62 6.28 -31.50
C ASP A 317 -41.79 6.58 -30.56
N VAL A 318 -41.57 6.58 -29.24
CA VAL A 318 -42.58 6.97 -28.25
C VAL A 318 -43.02 8.42 -28.47
N HIS A 319 -42.09 9.36 -28.67
CA HIS A 319 -42.42 10.75 -28.97
C HIS A 319 -43.27 10.90 -30.23
N ALA A 320 -42.90 10.22 -31.32
CA ALA A 320 -43.67 10.24 -32.56
C ALA A 320 -45.10 9.69 -32.37
N LYS A 321 -45.24 8.62 -31.58
CA LYS A 321 -46.55 8.03 -31.26
C LYS A 321 -47.40 8.95 -30.40
N VAL A 322 -46.81 9.62 -29.41
CA VAL A 322 -47.49 10.60 -28.56
C VAL A 322 -48.02 11.77 -29.39
N ASP A 323 -47.25 12.27 -30.35
CA ASP A 323 -47.69 13.35 -31.23
C ASP A 323 -48.80 12.89 -32.20
N ALA A 324 -48.69 11.67 -32.72
CA ALA A 324 -49.76 11.07 -33.53
C ALA A 324 -51.05 10.88 -32.72
N LEU A 325 -50.96 10.45 -31.46
CA LEU A 325 -52.12 10.34 -30.56
C LEU A 325 -52.77 11.70 -30.31
N GLY A 326 -51.99 12.77 -30.18
CA GLY A 326 -52.53 14.13 -30.09
C GLY A 326 -53.38 14.53 -31.31
N GLN A 327 -52.90 14.22 -32.52
CA GLN A 327 -53.65 14.50 -33.76
C GLN A 327 -54.94 13.66 -33.87
N VAL A 328 -54.86 12.39 -33.49
CA VAL A 328 -56.04 11.50 -33.44
C VAL A 328 -57.05 12.04 -32.45
N ALA A 329 -56.62 12.49 -31.27
CA ALA A 329 -57.50 13.07 -30.27
C ALA A 329 -58.26 14.28 -30.82
N THR A 330 -57.58 15.27 -31.40
CA THR A 330 -58.22 16.43 -32.02
C THR A 330 -59.23 16.03 -33.12
N THR A 331 -58.92 14.98 -33.88
CA THR A 331 -59.83 14.47 -34.92
C THR A 331 -61.09 13.85 -34.32
N VAL A 332 -60.95 13.04 -33.26
CA VAL A 332 -62.07 12.41 -32.56
C VAL A 332 -62.96 13.45 -31.88
N GLU A 333 -62.37 14.49 -31.28
CA GLU A 333 -63.09 15.62 -30.70
C GLU A 333 -63.95 16.34 -31.75
N SER A 334 -63.36 16.63 -32.92
CA SER A 334 -64.10 17.22 -34.04
C SER A 334 -65.23 16.33 -34.56
N TRP A 335 -65.01 15.01 -34.63
CA TRP A 335 -66.07 14.07 -35.01
C TRP A 335 -67.18 13.99 -33.98
N ALA A 336 -66.86 14.05 -32.68
CA ALA A 336 -67.86 14.06 -31.63
C ALA A 336 -68.72 15.33 -31.68
N GLU A 337 -68.11 16.50 -31.89
CA GLU A 337 -68.84 17.75 -32.12
C GLU A 337 -69.72 17.71 -33.37
N ASP A 338 -69.23 17.16 -34.48
CA ASP A 338 -70.04 17.02 -35.69
C ASP A 338 -71.20 16.04 -35.47
N GLY A 339 -70.96 14.96 -34.73
CA GLY A 339 -71.97 14.02 -34.27
C GLY A 339 -73.09 14.73 -33.51
N ARG A 340 -72.75 15.51 -32.48
CA ARG A 340 -73.73 16.27 -31.68
C ARG A 340 -74.57 17.21 -32.54
N ARG A 341 -73.94 17.98 -33.44
CA ARG A 341 -74.65 18.85 -34.39
C ARG A 341 -75.64 18.09 -35.28
N ARG A 342 -75.33 16.84 -35.65
CA ARG A 342 -76.24 15.99 -36.45
C ARG A 342 -77.38 15.44 -35.59
N VAL A 343 -77.14 15.10 -34.34
CA VAL A 343 -78.17 14.70 -33.37
C VAL A 343 -79.14 15.86 -33.15
N ASP A 344 -78.65 17.08 -32.93
CA ASP A 344 -79.49 18.27 -32.75
C ASP A 344 -80.38 18.54 -33.98
N ARG A 345 -79.81 18.42 -35.18
CA ARG A 345 -80.60 18.54 -36.43
C ARG A 345 -81.63 17.42 -36.56
N THR A 346 -81.34 16.24 -36.03
CA THR A 346 -82.31 15.12 -36.01
C THR A 346 -83.44 15.41 -35.04
N ARG A 347 -83.15 15.96 -33.85
CA ARG A 347 -84.16 16.41 -32.89
C ARG A 347 -85.07 17.50 -33.47
N GLU A 348 -84.50 18.48 -34.17
CA GLU A 348 -85.27 19.52 -34.88
C GLU A 348 -86.21 18.91 -35.94
N ARG A 349 -85.70 17.97 -36.74
CA ARG A 349 -86.51 17.26 -37.74
C ARG A 349 -87.62 16.43 -37.11
N LEU A 350 -87.35 15.76 -35.99
CA LEU A 350 -88.37 15.00 -35.26
C LEU A 350 -89.46 15.92 -34.73
N GLY A 351 -89.11 17.11 -34.23
CA GLY A 351 -90.10 18.13 -33.85
C GLY A 351 -91.02 18.52 -35.01
N ASN A 352 -90.46 18.78 -36.19
CA ASN A 352 -91.27 19.08 -37.38
C ASN A 352 -92.19 17.92 -37.80
N VAL A 353 -91.74 16.67 -37.64
CA VAL A 353 -92.57 15.48 -37.92
C VAL A 353 -93.67 15.35 -36.87
N GLU A 354 -93.38 15.62 -35.60
CA GLU A 354 -94.35 15.61 -34.50
C GLU A 354 -95.45 16.65 -34.72
N ASP A 355 -95.09 17.87 -35.12
CA ASP A 355 -96.03 18.93 -35.49
C ASP A 355 -96.94 18.49 -36.66
N GLY A 356 -96.36 17.90 -37.71
CA GLY A 356 -97.12 17.40 -38.85
C GLY A 356 -98.06 16.24 -38.50
N VAL A 357 -97.67 15.37 -37.57
CA VAL A 357 -98.55 14.32 -37.03
C VAL A 357 -99.70 14.94 -36.21
N GLY A 358 -99.44 16.04 -35.50
CA GLY A 358 -100.47 16.85 -34.85
C GLY A 358 -101.51 17.35 -35.86
N GLU A 359 -101.07 17.99 -36.94
CA GLU A 359 -101.96 18.49 -38.01
C GLU A 359 -102.77 17.37 -38.67
N PHE A 360 -102.16 16.22 -38.96
CA PHE A 360 -102.88 15.05 -39.48
C PHE A 360 -103.93 14.50 -38.49
N THR A 361 -103.68 14.61 -37.19
CA THR A 361 -104.65 14.19 -36.17
C THR A 361 -105.88 15.09 -36.21
N GLU A 362 -105.69 16.41 -36.32
CA GLU A 362 -106.79 17.37 -36.45
C GLU A 362 -107.60 17.11 -37.73
N GLN A 363 -106.94 16.90 -38.88
CA GLN A 363 -107.63 16.58 -40.13
C GLN A 363 -108.46 15.28 -40.07
N ILE A 364 -107.97 14.23 -39.41
CA ILE A 364 -108.75 12.99 -39.26
C ILE A 364 -109.98 13.21 -38.37
N LEU A 365 -109.86 14.02 -37.32
CA LEU A 365 -111.01 14.36 -36.47
C LEU A 365 -112.05 15.14 -37.26
N ASP A 366 -111.63 16.11 -38.08
CA ASP A 366 -112.53 16.87 -38.95
C ASP A 366 -113.24 15.96 -39.98
N VAL A 367 -112.50 15.04 -40.61
CA VAL A 367 -113.09 14.05 -41.54
C VAL A 367 -114.09 13.15 -40.82
N SER A 368 -113.78 12.68 -39.61
CA SER A 368 -114.71 11.87 -38.82
C SER A 368 -116.01 12.62 -38.51
N GLU A 369 -115.93 13.92 -38.18
CA GLU A 369 -117.12 14.74 -37.94
C GLU A 369 -117.94 14.96 -39.22
N GLU A 370 -117.28 15.15 -40.36
CA GLU A 370 -117.92 15.31 -41.67
C GLU A 370 -118.61 14.01 -42.14
N VAL A 371 -117.99 12.86 -41.88
CA VAL A 371 -118.57 11.53 -42.12
C VAL A 371 -119.82 11.31 -41.26
N ASP A 372 -119.78 11.60 -39.96
CA ASP A 372 -120.97 11.51 -39.10
C ASP A 372 -122.11 12.43 -39.58
N HIS A 373 -121.78 13.60 -40.14
CA HIS A 373 -122.77 14.50 -40.74
C HIS A 373 -123.36 13.93 -42.03
N LEU A 374 -122.54 13.25 -42.84
CA LEU A 374 -122.98 12.59 -44.07
C LEU A 374 -123.92 11.42 -43.78
N GLU A 375 -123.62 10.56 -42.78
CA GLU A 375 -124.51 9.48 -42.33
C GLU A 375 -125.89 10.02 -41.93
N ARG A 376 -125.93 11.03 -41.06
CA ARG A 376 -127.20 11.66 -40.62
C ARG A 376 -127.99 12.26 -41.80
N SER A 377 -127.29 12.78 -42.81
CA SER A 377 -127.91 13.34 -44.01
C SER A 377 -128.46 12.25 -44.93
N ALA A 378 -127.74 11.14 -45.08
CA ALA A 378 -128.18 9.96 -45.81
C ALA A 378 -129.41 9.32 -45.16
N ASP A 379 -129.41 9.13 -43.84
CA ASP A 379 -130.56 8.67 -43.05
C ASP A 379 -131.79 9.56 -43.31
N THR A 380 -131.61 10.88 -43.23
CA THR A 380 -132.69 11.85 -43.46
C THR A 380 -133.22 11.78 -44.89
N LEU A 381 -132.34 11.55 -45.88
CA LEU A 381 -132.71 11.38 -47.29
C LEU A 381 -133.50 10.10 -47.49
N ALA A 382 -133.07 8.97 -46.91
CA ALA A 382 -133.77 7.70 -46.94
C ALA A 382 -135.17 7.81 -46.31
N ASP A 383 -135.27 8.42 -45.13
CA ASP A 383 -136.53 8.70 -44.44
C ASP A 383 -137.48 9.58 -45.27
N THR A 384 -136.91 10.57 -45.97
CA THR A 384 -137.67 11.49 -46.83
C THR A 384 -138.17 10.75 -48.08
N ALA A 385 -137.32 9.95 -48.70
CA ALA A 385 -137.67 9.10 -49.83
C ALA A 385 -138.81 8.13 -49.48
N ASP A 386 -138.72 7.44 -48.32
CA ASP A 386 -139.77 6.53 -47.85
C ASP A 386 -141.10 7.25 -47.61
N ARG A 387 -141.08 8.47 -47.06
CA ARG A 387 -142.29 9.29 -46.91
C ARG A 387 -142.89 9.69 -48.27
N ILE A 388 -142.05 10.06 -49.24
CA ILE A 388 -142.50 10.42 -50.59
C ILE A 388 -143.11 9.20 -51.29
N ASP A 389 -142.49 8.02 -51.22
CA ASP A 389 -143.03 6.78 -51.81
C ASP A 389 -144.40 6.44 -51.21
N VAL A 390 -144.55 6.50 -49.87
CA VAL A 390 -145.84 6.26 -49.19
C VAL A 390 -146.90 7.29 -49.61
N LEU A 391 -146.54 8.57 -49.72
CA LEU A 391 -147.46 9.63 -50.17
C LEU A 391 -147.88 9.42 -51.63
N ALA A 392 -146.94 9.13 -52.51
CA ALA A 392 -147.18 8.89 -53.93
C ALA A 392 -148.01 7.60 -54.15
N LEU A 393 -147.78 6.55 -53.35
CA LEU A 393 -148.58 5.34 -53.35
C LEU A 393 -150.03 5.63 -52.90
N ASN A 394 -150.21 6.35 -51.80
CA ASN A 394 -151.53 6.73 -51.30
C ASN A 394 -152.29 7.59 -52.34
N ALA A 395 -151.60 8.51 -53.01
CA ALA A 395 -152.15 9.32 -54.08
C ALA A 395 -152.48 8.48 -55.33
N SER A 396 -151.62 7.54 -55.72
CA SER A 396 -151.83 6.67 -56.88
C SER A 396 -153.04 5.76 -56.70
N VAL A 397 -153.23 5.23 -55.48
CA VAL A 397 -154.43 4.48 -55.09
C VAL A 397 -155.69 5.37 -55.18
N ALA A 398 -155.62 6.62 -54.72
CA ALA A 398 -156.75 7.55 -54.81
C ALA A 398 -157.08 7.92 -56.27
N ALA A 399 -156.07 8.23 -57.09
CA ALA A 399 -156.20 8.54 -58.50
C ALA A 399 -156.81 7.37 -59.29
N SER A 400 -156.32 6.15 -59.04
CA SER A 400 -156.86 4.90 -59.62
C SER A 400 -158.34 4.68 -59.28
N ARG A 401 -158.75 4.98 -58.03
CA ARG A 401 -160.15 4.89 -57.59
C ARG A 401 -161.07 5.89 -58.29
N SER A 402 -160.54 7.05 -58.68
CA SER A 402 -161.27 8.08 -59.44
C SER A 402 -161.20 7.93 -60.96
N GLY A 403 -160.44 6.95 -61.48
CA GLY A 403 -160.22 6.76 -62.92
C GLY A 403 -159.28 7.80 -63.56
N ALA A 404 -158.48 8.50 -62.76
CA ALA A 404 -157.49 9.48 -63.23
C ALA A 404 -156.18 8.79 -63.67
N ASP A 405 -155.40 9.46 -64.51
CA ASP A 405 -154.07 8.98 -64.92
C ASP A 405 -153.10 8.95 -63.72
N THR A 406 -152.32 7.87 -63.62
CA THR A 406 -151.36 7.62 -62.52
C THR A 406 -149.91 7.66 -62.98
N GLY A 407 -149.63 8.02 -64.24
CA GLY A 407 -148.29 8.06 -64.80
C GLY A 407 -147.30 8.88 -63.96
N GLU A 408 -147.61 10.15 -63.70
CA GLU A 408 -146.77 11.06 -62.91
C GLU A 408 -146.52 10.57 -61.46
N LEU A 409 -147.49 9.88 -60.85
CA LEU A 409 -147.35 9.35 -59.49
C LEU A 409 -146.47 8.09 -59.44
N THR A 410 -146.45 7.31 -60.51
CA THR A 410 -145.51 6.18 -60.66
C THR A 410 -144.09 6.71 -60.84
N GLU A 411 -143.91 7.77 -61.63
CA GLU A 411 -142.62 8.43 -61.82
C GLU A 411 -142.08 9.04 -60.51
N ILE A 412 -142.95 9.63 -59.67
CA ILE A 412 -142.55 10.11 -58.33
C ILE A 412 -142.10 8.94 -57.42
N ARG A 413 -142.76 7.77 -57.48
CA ARG A 413 -142.31 6.59 -56.73
C ARG A 413 -140.96 6.09 -57.23
N ASP A 414 -140.76 6.02 -58.53
CA ASP A 414 -139.49 5.58 -59.12
C ASP A 414 -138.34 6.54 -58.70
N LEU A 415 -138.61 7.85 -58.66
CA LEU A 415 -137.66 8.85 -58.14
C LEU A 415 -137.41 8.70 -56.63
N ALA A 416 -138.42 8.35 -55.83
CA ALA A 416 -138.26 8.09 -54.41
C ALA A 416 -137.41 6.82 -54.16
N GLU A 417 -137.65 5.74 -54.90
CA GLU A 417 -136.87 4.51 -54.82
C GLU A 417 -135.41 4.76 -55.26
N GLN A 418 -135.19 5.58 -56.29
CA GLN A 418 -133.85 6.03 -56.69
C GLN A 418 -133.17 6.84 -55.58
N ALA A 419 -133.86 7.81 -54.98
CA ALA A 419 -133.32 8.60 -53.87
C ALA A 419 -132.96 7.75 -52.65
N LYS A 420 -133.76 6.71 -52.36
CA LYS A 420 -133.45 5.73 -51.32
C LYS A 420 -132.21 4.90 -51.64
N THR A 421 -132.08 4.46 -52.89
CA THR A 421 -130.89 3.72 -53.35
C THR A 421 -129.64 4.60 -53.28
N GLU A 422 -129.74 5.88 -53.63
CA GLU A 422 -128.64 6.85 -53.49
C GLU A 422 -128.28 7.10 -52.02
N ALA A 423 -129.27 7.20 -51.12
CA ALA A 423 -129.03 7.31 -49.68
C ALA A 423 -128.24 6.10 -49.13
N GLN A 424 -128.62 4.88 -49.51
CA GLN A 424 -127.89 3.66 -49.12
C GLN A 424 -126.46 3.63 -49.68
N ALA A 425 -126.24 4.17 -50.90
CA ALA A 425 -124.90 4.30 -51.44
C ALA A 425 -124.06 5.34 -50.67
N LEU A 426 -124.67 6.42 -50.18
CA LEU A 426 -124.01 7.41 -49.33
C LEU A 426 -123.64 6.83 -47.96
N GLU A 427 -124.51 6.04 -47.32
CA GLU A 427 -124.20 5.30 -46.08
C GLU A 427 -122.98 4.39 -46.28
N ALA A 428 -122.94 3.61 -47.36
CA ALA A 428 -121.80 2.73 -47.63
C ALA A 428 -120.47 3.48 -47.82
N ILE A 429 -120.51 4.68 -48.44
CA ILE A 429 -119.33 5.55 -48.57
C ILE A 429 -118.91 6.11 -47.21
N ALA A 430 -119.89 6.44 -46.36
CA ALA A 430 -119.63 6.93 -45.00
C ALA A 430 -118.94 5.87 -44.14
N ASP A 431 -119.46 4.64 -44.16
CA ASP A 431 -118.88 3.49 -43.47
C ASP A 431 -117.42 3.26 -43.90
N GLU A 432 -117.15 3.27 -45.21
CA GLU A 432 -115.78 3.11 -45.75
C GLU A 432 -114.86 4.26 -45.33
N ALA A 433 -115.36 5.50 -45.31
CA ALA A 433 -114.60 6.66 -44.85
C ALA A 433 -114.33 6.62 -43.33
N HIS A 434 -115.25 6.08 -42.54
CA HIS A 434 -115.07 5.87 -41.11
C HIS A 434 -113.99 4.82 -40.82
N GLU A 435 -114.03 3.66 -41.49
CA GLU A 435 -113.02 2.60 -41.36
C GLU A 435 -111.61 3.11 -41.78
N SER A 436 -111.56 3.92 -42.85
CA SER A 436 -110.33 4.57 -43.30
C SER A 436 -109.77 5.54 -42.25
N SER A 437 -110.64 6.32 -41.60
CA SER A 437 -110.27 7.26 -40.54
C SER A 437 -109.75 6.56 -39.29
N GLU A 438 -110.39 5.46 -38.86
CA GLU A 438 -109.92 4.64 -37.73
C GLU A 438 -108.54 4.03 -38.03
N THR A 439 -108.36 3.51 -39.24
CA THR A 439 -107.06 2.97 -39.70
C THR A 439 -105.98 4.05 -39.67
N ALA A 440 -106.29 5.25 -40.16
CA ALA A 440 -105.37 6.37 -40.18
C ALA A 440 -105.00 6.83 -38.75
N ALA A 441 -105.94 6.83 -37.80
CA ALA A 441 -105.67 7.11 -36.39
C ALA A 441 -104.70 6.09 -35.76
N VAL A 442 -104.84 4.80 -36.07
CA VAL A 442 -103.89 3.76 -35.62
C VAL A 442 -102.49 3.98 -36.18
N VAL A 443 -102.38 4.41 -37.45
CA VAL A 443 -101.08 4.73 -38.06
C VAL A 443 -100.44 5.93 -37.38
N ILE A 444 -101.21 6.99 -37.10
CA ILE A 444 -100.75 8.17 -36.36
C ILE A 444 -100.16 7.80 -35.00
N GLU A 445 -100.87 6.96 -34.23
CA GLU A 445 -100.40 6.56 -32.91
C GLU A 445 -99.09 5.75 -32.97
N ARG A 446 -98.98 4.86 -33.97
CA ARG A 446 -97.72 4.15 -34.23
C ARG A 446 -96.60 5.10 -34.62
N THR A 447 -96.89 6.12 -35.42
CA THR A 447 -95.91 7.14 -35.82
C THR A 447 -95.46 7.98 -34.63
N ARG A 448 -96.38 8.41 -33.75
CA ARG A 448 -96.02 9.11 -32.49
C ARG A 448 -95.06 8.29 -31.64
N LYS A 449 -95.39 7.01 -31.44
CA LYS A 449 -94.52 6.10 -30.67
C LYS A 449 -93.13 5.96 -31.31
N ALA A 450 -93.06 5.82 -32.64
CA ALA A 450 -91.78 5.73 -33.34
C ALA A 450 -90.95 7.01 -33.22
N ILE A 451 -91.57 8.19 -33.18
CA ILE A 451 -90.90 9.48 -32.95
C ILE A 451 -90.29 9.50 -31.55
N GLU A 452 -91.04 9.10 -30.52
CA GLU A 452 -90.57 9.08 -29.12
C GLU A 452 -89.42 8.10 -28.91
N GLU A 453 -89.49 6.90 -29.50
CA GLU A 453 -88.40 5.94 -29.52
C GLU A 453 -87.15 6.50 -30.23
N THR A 454 -87.34 7.17 -31.37
CA THR A 454 -86.23 7.80 -32.11
C THR A 454 -85.60 8.95 -31.34
N ARG A 455 -86.41 9.72 -30.60
CA ARG A 455 -85.94 10.81 -29.73
C ARG A 455 -85.09 10.28 -28.58
N THR A 456 -85.55 9.21 -27.92
CA THR A 456 -84.78 8.52 -26.88
C THR A 456 -83.44 8.01 -27.43
N SER A 457 -83.43 7.40 -28.62
CA SER A 457 -82.17 6.99 -29.28
C SER A 457 -81.26 8.18 -29.62
N ALA A 458 -81.82 9.34 -29.99
CA ALA A 458 -81.03 10.53 -30.25
C ALA A 458 -80.35 11.03 -28.97
N ASP A 459 -81.06 11.00 -27.84
CA ASP A 459 -80.52 11.36 -26.53
C ASP A 459 -79.44 10.37 -26.07
N ASP A 460 -79.66 9.06 -26.25
CA ASP A 460 -78.62 8.06 -25.98
C ASP A 460 -77.34 8.35 -26.82
N VAL A 461 -77.47 8.63 -28.12
CA VAL A 461 -76.29 8.93 -28.95
C VAL A 461 -75.53 10.15 -28.45
N ASP A 462 -76.24 11.19 -27.98
CA ASP A 462 -75.63 12.40 -27.42
C ASP A 462 -74.82 12.11 -26.15
N ASP A 463 -75.40 11.34 -25.22
CA ASP A 463 -74.75 10.89 -23.99
C ASP A 463 -73.48 10.06 -24.28
N TRP A 464 -73.53 9.21 -25.31
CA TRP A 464 -72.36 8.44 -25.75
C TRP A 464 -71.28 9.33 -26.35
N LEU A 465 -71.65 10.38 -27.10
CA LEU A 465 -70.71 11.35 -27.65
C LEU A 465 -70.05 12.20 -26.56
N GLU A 466 -70.79 12.57 -25.50
CA GLU A 466 -70.22 13.23 -24.32
C GLU A 466 -69.20 12.33 -23.61
N GLN A 467 -69.54 11.06 -23.35
CA GLN A 467 -68.62 10.09 -22.77
C GLN A 467 -67.36 9.85 -23.61
N ILE A 468 -67.47 9.90 -24.95
CA ILE A 468 -66.30 9.81 -25.85
C ILE A 468 -65.37 11.00 -25.62
N VAL A 469 -65.90 12.22 -25.49
CA VAL A 469 -65.11 13.43 -25.25
C VAL A 469 -64.43 13.38 -23.87
N ASP A 470 -65.14 12.93 -22.83
CA ASP A 470 -64.55 12.79 -21.49
C ASP A 470 -63.40 11.77 -21.48
N ARG A 471 -63.60 10.59 -22.07
CA ARG A 471 -62.54 9.58 -22.20
C ARG A 471 -61.37 10.05 -23.05
N LEU A 472 -61.64 10.91 -24.02
CA LEU A 472 -60.61 11.53 -24.83
C LEU A 472 -59.78 12.51 -24.00
N ALA A 473 -60.41 13.31 -23.12
CA ALA A 473 -59.70 14.20 -22.20
C ALA A 473 -58.77 13.40 -21.25
N ASP A 474 -59.26 12.29 -20.69
CA ASP A 474 -58.45 11.37 -19.89
C ASP A 474 -57.27 10.80 -20.70
N SER A 475 -57.50 10.41 -21.95
CA SER A 475 -56.46 9.89 -22.84
C SER A 475 -55.41 10.96 -23.19
N GLN A 476 -55.81 12.22 -23.38
CA GLN A 476 -54.88 13.33 -23.59
C GLN A 476 -54.04 13.59 -22.34
N GLN A 477 -54.63 13.52 -21.15
CA GLN A 477 -53.88 13.65 -19.89
C GLN A 477 -52.85 12.54 -19.73
N GLN A 478 -53.22 11.27 -19.98
CA GLN A 478 -52.28 10.16 -19.95
C GLN A 478 -51.17 10.32 -21.00
N THR A 479 -51.51 10.80 -22.19
CA THR A 479 -50.56 11.08 -23.26
C THR A 479 -49.56 12.17 -22.85
N ALA A 480 -50.00 13.20 -22.10
CA ALA A 480 -49.11 14.22 -21.55
C ALA A 480 -48.13 13.64 -20.52
N THR A 481 -48.59 12.76 -19.62
CA THR A 481 -47.69 12.05 -18.67
C THR A 481 -46.69 11.14 -19.40
N VAL A 482 -47.11 10.45 -20.46
CA VAL A 482 -46.19 9.65 -21.29
C VAL A 482 -45.17 10.53 -22.00
N ARG A 483 -45.56 11.73 -22.47
CA ARG A 483 -44.63 12.70 -23.08
C ARG A 483 -43.56 13.15 -22.09
N GLU A 484 -43.95 13.46 -20.87
CA GLU A 484 -43.03 13.85 -19.78
C GLU A 484 -42.07 12.70 -19.45
N ALA A 485 -42.60 11.49 -19.23
CA ALA A 485 -41.77 10.31 -18.97
C ALA A 485 -40.79 9.99 -20.12
N ALA A 486 -41.20 10.20 -21.38
CA ALA A 486 -40.32 10.03 -22.53
C ALA A 486 -39.19 11.08 -22.57
N ALA A 487 -39.49 12.33 -22.17
CA ALA A 487 -38.48 13.38 -22.06
C ALA A 487 -37.47 13.09 -20.93
N ASP A 488 -37.96 12.65 -19.76
CA ASP A 488 -37.11 12.23 -18.64
C ASP A 488 -36.22 11.04 -19.03
N GLN A 489 -36.79 10.07 -19.77
CA GLN A 489 -36.04 8.93 -20.28
C GLN A 489 -34.95 9.38 -21.27
N ALA A 490 -35.24 10.33 -22.17
CA ALA A 490 -34.24 10.86 -23.09
C ALA A 490 -33.07 11.52 -22.33
N GLN A 491 -33.36 12.33 -21.31
CA GLN A 491 -32.33 12.94 -20.47
C GLN A 491 -31.50 11.90 -19.70
N ALA A 492 -32.14 10.85 -19.20
CA ALA A 492 -31.44 9.75 -18.53
C ALA A 492 -30.52 8.99 -19.49
N LEU A 493 -30.92 8.83 -20.75
CA LEU A 493 -30.08 8.21 -21.78
C LEU A 493 -28.87 9.08 -22.12
N ASP A 494 -29.02 10.40 -22.20
CA ASP A 494 -27.88 11.31 -22.39
C ASP A 494 -26.87 11.18 -21.23
N ALA A 495 -27.33 11.06 -19.99
CA ALA A 495 -26.44 10.85 -18.84
C ALA A 495 -25.73 9.49 -18.85
N VAL A 496 -26.38 8.45 -19.38
CA VAL A 496 -25.76 7.13 -19.59
C VAL A 496 -24.73 7.20 -20.71
N GLU A 497 -24.96 7.98 -21.76
CA GLU A 497 -23.99 8.22 -22.84
C GLU A 497 -22.68 8.82 -22.28
N ASP A 498 -22.80 9.86 -21.45
CA ASP A 498 -21.65 10.48 -20.77
C ASP A 498 -20.89 9.48 -19.87
N ASP A 499 -21.61 8.62 -19.13
CA ASP A 499 -20.99 7.61 -18.25
C ASP A 499 -20.28 6.50 -19.03
N ILE A 500 -20.82 6.12 -20.19
CA ILE A 500 -20.18 5.18 -21.12
C ILE A 500 -18.90 5.81 -21.69
N GLU A 501 -18.92 7.08 -22.08
CA GLU A 501 -17.72 7.77 -22.56
C GLU A 501 -16.63 7.78 -21.48
N GLY A 502 -16.98 8.10 -20.23
CA GLY A 502 -16.06 8.03 -19.09
C GLY A 502 -15.55 6.62 -18.79
N THR A 503 -16.40 5.60 -18.91
CA THR A 503 -16.00 4.19 -18.77
C THR A 503 -15.05 3.76 -19.88
N ARG A 504 -15.30 4.18 -21.12
CA ARG A 504 -14.44 3.92 -22.26
C ARG A 504 -13.05 4.52 -22.05
N GLU A 505 -12.95 5.76 -21.59
CA GLU A 505 -11.67 6.39 -21.25
C GLU A 505 -10.93 5.58 -20.18
N ARG A 506 -11.61 5.19 -19.09
CA ARG A 506 -11.02 4.34 -18.05
C ARG A 506 -10.52 2.99 -18.57
N VAL A 507 -11.28 2.33 -19.44
CA VAL A 507 -10.89 1.05 -20.06
C VAL A 507 -9.62 1.24 -20.90
N THR A 508 -9.53 2.31 -21.69
CA THR A 508 -8.31 2.61 -22.46
C THR A 508 -7.11 2.90 -21.57
N VAL A 509 -7.29 3.64 -20.47
CA VAL A 509 -6.21 3.91 -19.50
C VAL A 509 -5.80 2.62 -18.77
N ALA A 510 -6.74 1.74 -18.44
CA ALA A 510 -6.46 0.44 -17.84
C ALA A 510 -5.68 -0.47 -18.80
N ALA A 511 -6.03 -0.48 -20.08
CA ALA A 511 -5.30 -1.19 -21.13
C ALA A 511 -3.85 -0.70 -21.26
N ASP A 512 -3.63 0.61 -21.33
CA ASP A 512 -2.29 1.23 -21.38
C ASP A 512 -1.46 0.95 -20.11
N ARG A 513 -2.09 0.97 -18.93
CA ARG A 513 -1.44 0.57 -17.68
C ARG A 513 -1.04 -0.90 -17.66
N HIS A 514 -1.90 -1.77 -18.20
CA HIS A 514 -1.60 -3.19 -18.32
C HIS A 514 -0.40 -3.43 -19.24
N GLU A 515 -0.35 -2.76 -20.41
CA GLU A 515 0.79 -2.86 -21.33
C GLU A 515 2.11 -2.41 -20.68
N ARG A 516 2.11 -1.28 -19.96
CA ARG A 516 3.29 -0.83 -19.21
C ARG A 516 3.70 -1.79 -18.10
N ALA A 517 2.74 -2.38 -17.40
CA ALA A 517 3.03 -3.33 -16.34
C ALA A 517 3.60 -4.64 -16.90
N GLN A 518 3.15 -5.09 -18.08
CA GLN A 518 3.77 -6.20 -18.80
C GLN A 518 5.22 -5.89 -19.16
N GLN A 519 5.52 -4.69 -19.69
CA GLN A 519 6.90 -4.30 -20.00
C GLN A 519 7.81 -4.32 -18.75
N LEU A 520 7.31 -3.87 -17.60
CA LEU A 520 8.06 -3.92 -16.34
C LEU A 520 8.29 -5.36 -15.85
N VAL A 521 7.34 -6.26 -16.06
CA VAL A 521 7.53 -7.69 -15.76
C VAL A 521 8.62 -8.28 -16.65
N ASP A 522 8.58 -8.02 -17.96
CA ASP A 522 9.60 -8.48 -18.91
C ASP A 522 11.01 -7.98 -18.51
N GLU A 523 11.12 -6.71 -18.08
CA GLU A 523 12.38 -6.14 -17.58
C GLU A 523 12.86 -6.81 -16.28
N LEU A 524 11.97 -7.04 -15.32
CA LEU A 524 12.33 -7.70 -14.06
C LEU A 524 12.71 -9.17 -14.26
N GLN A 525 12.06 -9.85 -15.21
CA GLN A 525 12.38 -11.22 -15.59
C GLN A 525 13.77 -11.28 -16.23
N ALA A 526 14.12 -10.32 -17.09
CA ALA A 526 15.48 -10.21 -17.63
C ALA A 526 16.54 -9.96 -16.53
N VAL A 527 16.19 -9.20 -15.49
CA VAL A 527 17.08 -9.01 -14.31
C VAL A 527 17.22 -10.32 -13.52
N ALA A 528 16.12 -11.04 -13.28
CA ALA A 528 16.14 -12.33 -12.60
C ALA A 528 17.03 -13.34 -13.35
N ASP A 529 16.86 -13.46 -14.67
CA ASP A 529 17.68 -14.31 -15.54
C ASP A 529 19.17 -13.93 -15.48
N SER A 530 19.48 -12.62 -15.41
CA SER A 530 20.86 -12.16 -15.30
C SER A 530 21.51 -12.48 -13.95
N LEU A 531 20.72 -12.48 -12.87
CA LEU A 531 21.16 -12.86 -11.52
C LEU A 531 21.46 -14.35 -11.45
N ASP A 532 20.60 -15.19 -12.03
CA ASP A 532 20.85 -16.64 -12.09
C ASP A 532 22.06 -16.98 -12.99
N ALA A 533 22.31 -16.19 -14.05
CA ALA A 533 23.48 -16.37 -14.91
C ALA A 533 24.82 -15.91 -14.30
N MET A 534 24.81 -15.07 -13.26
CA MET A 534 26.01 -14.63 -12.52
C MET A 534 26.46 -15.62 -11.44
N ARG A 535 25.61 -16.61 -11.13
CA ARG A 535 25.91 -17.77 -10.30
C ARG A 535 26.87 -18.73 -11.00
#